data_AF-A0AAQ3MD45-F1
#
_entry.id   AF-A0AAQ3MD45-F1
#
_cell.length_a   1.000
_cell.length_b   1.000
_cell.length_c   1.000
_cell.angle_alpha   90.00
_cell.angle_beta   90.00
_cell.angle_gamma   90.00
#
_symmetry.space_group_name_H-M   'P 1'
#
loop_
_entity.id
_entity.type
_entity.pdbx_description
1 polymer ?
#
loop_
_entity_poly.entity_id
_entity_poly.type
_entity_poly.pdbx_seq_one_letter_code
_entity_poly.pdbx_strand_id
1 'polypeptide(L)'
;MAHSLLHRAVVRPAAATRPDQTTTTPPAIMGGRNKLYTYKGGPRSIGILAVAHAIGLEIDCVETNPQNGLSDEYMRLNKLGKTPTFVAADGTVLTECMAICLYVASQDPEARLLGPTQMDFIQIVKWMSLCNTDVVKRIAAWIKPLIGAAPYSPEGVEVAKKETARAIQIFEDHLADRRYLVADALTLADVFCAGLVSFGFGQVFDREWRAGFPYFTAWFEMVTQLDMYRAVVPHTVMVDTAIGPQAGATQGRRDSRDSRSA
;
A
#
# COMPACT_ATOMS: atom_id res chain seq x y z
N MET A 1 -69.71 -39.13 -19.21
CA MET A 1 -68.24 -39.17 -19.47
C MET A 1 -67.55 -38.66 -18.22
N ALA A 2 -66.84 -39.55 -17.54
CA ALA A 2 -66.05 -39.25 -16.35
C ALA A 2 -64.81 -38.45 -16.73
N HIS A 3 -64.39 -37.50 -15.91
CA HIS A 3 -62.96 -37.31 -15.62
C HIS A 3 -62.76 -36.55 -14.31
N SER A 4 -62.39 -37.33 -13.30
CA SER A 4 -61.71 -36.92 -12.07
C SER A 4 -60.39 -36.21 -12.42
N LEU A 5 -60.08 -35.12 -11.73
CA LEU A 5 -58.71 -34.61 -11.64
C LEU A 5 -58.37 -34.33 -10.18
N LEU A 6 -57.41 -35.15 -9.73
CA LEU A 6 -56.88 -35.27 -8.39
C LEU A 6 -56.04 -34.06 -7.98
N HIS A 7 -56.15 -33.74 -6.69
CA HIS A 7 -55.12 -33.08 -5.89
C HIS A 7 -53.73 -33.66 -6.19
N ARG A 8 -52.79 -32.80 -6.58
CA ARG A 8 -51.36 -33.07 -6.43
C ARG A 8 -50.76 -32.03 -5.49
N ALA A 9 -50.62 -32.43 -4.23
CA ALA A 9 -49.77 -31.76 -3.27
C ALA A 9 -48.32 -31.78 -3.79
N VAL A 10 -47.69 -30.61 -3.86
CA VAL A 10 -46.27 -30.48 -4.17
C VAL A 10 -45.50 -30.92 -2.94
N VAL A 11 -44.96 -32.14 -2.98
CA VAL A 11 -44.04 -32.67 -1.97
C VAL A 11 -42.71 -31.93 -2.11
N ARG A 12 -42.36 -31.12 -1.10
CA ARG A 12 -41.00 -30.57 -0.94
C ARG A 12 -40.03 -31.73 -0.67
N PRO A 13 -38.89 -31.84 -1.37
CA PRO A 13 -37.88 -32.83 -1.01
C PRO A 13 -37.22 -32.43 0.31
N ALA A 14 -36.99 -33.44 1.17
CA ALA A 14 -36.31 -33.32 2.44
C ALA A 14 -34.87 -32.81 2.24
N ALA A 15 -34.43 -31.93 3.15
CA ALA A 15 -33.07 -31.40 3.17
C ALA A 15 -32.06 -32.55 3.33
N ALA A 16 -31.16 -32.69 2.35
CA ALA A 16 -30.02 -33.58 2.46
C ALA A 16 -29.12 -33.08 3.60
N THR A 17 -29.01 -33.88 4.66
CA THR A 17 -28.06 -33.68 5.75
C THR A 17 -26.64 -33.77 5.20
N ARG A 18 -25.87 -32.68 5.34
CA ARG A 18 -24.43 -32.67 5.01
C ARG A 18 -23.70 -33.70 5.89
N PRO A 19 -22.73 -34.44 5.36
CA PRO A 19 -21.91 -35.32 6.18
C PRO A 19 -21.09 -34.51 7.17
N ASP A 20 -21.02 -35.04 8.38
CA ASP A 20 -20.22 -34.61 9.51
C ASP A 20 -18.76 -34.36 9.08
N GLN A 21 -18.34 -33.09 9.12
CA GLN A 21 -16.94 -32.75 9.01
C GLN A 21 -16.30 -33.13 10.33
N THR A 22 -15.77 -34.35 10.39
CA THR A 22 -14.86 -34.77 11.44
C THR A 22 -13.78 -33.70 11.58
N THR A 23 -13.81 -33.03 12.73
CA THR A 23 -12.79 -32.10 13.19
C THR A 23 -11.47 -32.84 13.33
N THR A 24 -10.71 -32.91 12.26
CA THR A 24 -9.27 -33.11 12.35
C THR A 24 -8.68 -31.81 12.88
N THR A 25 -8.49 -31.76 14.19
CA THR A 25 -7.69 -30.73 14.85
C THR A 25 -6.35 -30.64 14.13
N PRO A 26 -5.98 -29.49 13.54
CA PRO A 26 -4.66 -29.30 12.96
C PRO A 26 -3.60 -29.61 14.02
N PRO A 27 -2.45 -30.20 13.65
CA PRO A 27 -1.36 -30.41 14.59
C PRO A 27 -1.01 -29.08 15.24
N ALA A 28 -0.88 -29.06 16.56
CA ALA A 28 -0.59 -27.87 17.35
C ALA A 28 0.60 -27.11 16.74
N ILE A 29 0.29 -26.05 15.99
CA ILE A 29 1.31 -25.16 15.44
C ILE A 29 1.84 -24.38 16.64
N MET A 30 3.16 -24.50 16.87
CA MET A 30 3.88 -23.72 17.87
C MET A 30 3.47 -22.25 17.72
N GLY A 31 2.66 -21.76 18.67
CA GLY A 31 2.02 -20.44 18.61
C GLY A 31 3.05 -19.34 18.42
N GLY A 32 3.19 -18.85 17.20
CA GLY A 32 4.03 -17.70 16.88
C GLY A 32 3.26 -16.40 17.06
N ARG A 33 3.99 -15.28 17.19
CA ARG A 33 3.40 -13.93 17.02
C ARG A 33 3.45 -13.56 15.54
N ASN A 34 2.52 -12.72 15.09
CA ASN A 34 2.58 -12.18 13.73
C ASN A 34 3.85 -11.34 13.56
N LYS A 35 4.53 -11.49 12.43
CA LYS A 35 5.75 -10.75 12.11
C LYS A 35 5.61 -9.99 10.81
N LEU A 36 6.15 -8.78 10.76
CA LEU A 36 6.32 -8.01 9.55
C LEU A 36 7.80 -7.69 9.35
N TYR A 37 8.40 -8.31 8.34
CA TYR A 37 9.76 -8.01 7.91
C TYR A 37 9.76 -6.72 7.11
N THR A 38 10.31 -5.66 7.67
CA THR A 38 10.35 -4.31 7.08
C THR A 38 11.40 -3.44 7.76
N TYR A 39 11.61 -2.22 7.29
CA TYR A 39 12.50 -1.24 7.92
C TYR A 39 11.72 -0.03 8.40
N LYS A 40 12.26 0.68 9.40
CA LYS A 40 11.64 1.89 9.96
C LYS A 40 11.36 2.93 8.86
N GLY A 41 10.11 3.41 8.80
CA GLY A 41 9.70 4.42 7.82
C GLY A 41 9.47 3.88 6.40
N GLY A 42 9.48 2.55 6.19
CA GLY A 42 9.16 1.96 4.91
C GLY A 42 7.73 2.32 4.45
N PRO A 43 7.55 3.04 3.33
CA PRO A 43 6.25 3.62 2.96
C PRO A 43 5.16 2.56 2.74
N ARG A 44 5.55 1.37 2.27
CA ARG A 44 4.66 0.21 2.07
C ARG A 44 4.22 -0.48 3.36
N SER A 45 4.83 -0.17 4.50
CA SER A 45 4.51 -0.78 5.80
C SER A 45 3.69 0.13 6.71
N ILE A 46 3.76 1.44 6.49
CA ILE A 46 3.04 2.42 7.33
C ILE A 46 1.54 2.10 7.40
N GLY A 47 0.90 1.92 6.24
CA GLY A 47 -0.53 1.62 6.20
C GLY A 47 -0.89 0.27 6.83
N ILE A 48 -0.05 -0.75 6.64
CA ILE A 48 -0.24 -2.09 7.24
C ILE A 48 -0.23 -1.99 8.76
N LEU A 49 0.79 -1.35 9.33
CA LEU A 49 0.95 -1.21 10.77
C LEU A 49 -0.11 -0.30 11.38
N ALA A 50 -0.54 0.74 10.66
CA ALA A 50 -1.60 1.64 11.13
C ALA A 50 -2.94 0.91 11.25
N VAL A 51 -3.28 0.11 10.23
CA VAL A 51 -4.48 -0.73 10.28
C VAL A 51 -4.37 -1.78 11.38
N ALA A 52 -3.23 -2.45 11.50
CA ALA A 52 -3.01 -3.43 12.56
C ALA A 52 -3.21 -2.81 13.95
N HIS A 53 -2.71 -1.58 14.17
CA HIS A 53 -2.92 -0.84 15.41
C HIS A 53 -4.40 -0.54 15.66
N ALA A 54 -5.14 -0.05 14.66
CA ALA A 54 -6.56 0.30 14.81
C ALA A 54 -7.44 -0.90 15.18
N ILE A 55 -7.11 -2.10 14.70
CA ILE A 55 -7.87 -3.32 14.96
C ILE A 55 -7.30 -4.15 16.14
N GLY A 56 -6.26 -3.66 16.81
CA GLY A 56 -5.60 -4.37 17.90
C GLY A 56 -4.84 -5.64 17.49
N LEU A 57 -4.45 -5.77 16.22
CA LEU A 57 -3.65 -6.89 15.74
C LEU A 57 -2.17 -6.65 16.07
N GLU A 58 -1.63 -7.44 17.01
CA GLU A 58 -0.22 -7.36 17.36
C GLU A 58 0.67 -7.90 16.22
N ILE A 59 1.64 -7.08 15.79
CA ILE A 59 2.63 -7.40 14.76
C ILE A 59 4.02 -7.00 15.27
N ASP A 60 4.91 -7.99 15.38
CA ASP A 60 6.33 -7.74 15.63
C ASP A 60 7.02 -7.29 14.35
N CYS A 61 7.63 -6.11 14.36
CA CYS A 61 8.47 -5.66 13.25
C CYS A 61 9.86 -6.29 13.33
N VAL A 62 10.29 -6.95 12.26
CA VAL A 62 11.65 -7.49 12.12
C VAL A 62 12.42 -6.61 11.15
N GLU A 63 13.45 -5.91 11.63
CA GLU A 63 14.24 -4.98 10.82
C GLU A 63 14.85 -5.70 9.61
N THR A 64 14.44 -5.29 8.41
CA THR A 64 14.86 -5.87 7.14
C THR A 64 14.87 -4.78 6.07
N ASN A 65 16.06 -4.34 5.67
CA ASN A 65 16.23 -3.34 4.63
C ASN A 65 17.01 -3.94 3.45
N PRO A 66 16.38 -4.13 2.27
CA PRO A 66 17.07 -4.65 1.08
C PRO A 66 18.32 -3.86 0.67
N GLN A 67 18.43 -2.57 1.03
CA GLN A 67 19.61 -1.75 0.73
C GLN A 67 20.85 -2.15 1.57
N ASN A 68 20.65 -2.79 2.71
CA ASN A 68 21.72 -3.23 3.62
C ASN A 68 22.12 -4.70 3.38
N GLY A 69 21.57 -5.34 2.34
CA GLY A 69 21.67 -6.78 2.12
C GLY A 69 20.57 -7.56 2.86
N LEU A 70 20.37 -8.80 2.44
CA LEU A 70 19.32 -9.68 2.94
C LEU A 70 19.93 -11.00 3.39
N SER A 71 19.45 -11.55 4.52
CA SER A 71 19.89 -12.86 5.00
C SER A 71 19.34 -13.99 4.13
N ASP A 72 20.06 -15.11 4.08
CA ASP A 72 19.58 -16.32 3.40
C ASP A 72 18.25 -16.81 3.96
N GLU A 73 18.04 -16.64 5.28
CA GLU A 73 16.77 -16.96 5.94
C GLU A 73 15.62 -16.12 5.37
N TYR A 74 15.81 -14.80 5.26
CA TYR A 74 14.79 -13.92 4.68
C TYR A 74 14.53 -14.24 3.20
N MET A 75 15.58 -14.55 2.45
CA MET A 75 15.45 -14.94 1.04
C MET A 75 14.63 -16.23 0.84
N ARG A 76 14.55 -17.12 1.85
CA ARG A 76 13.64 -18.28 1.82
C ARG A 76 12.17 -17.87 2.00
N LEU A 77 11.89 -16.80 2.75
CA LEU A 77 10.54 -16.27 2.92
C LEU A 77 10.08 -15.51 1.68
N ASN A 78 10.95 -14.66 1.13
CA ASN A 78 10.65 -13.89 -0.09
C ASN A 78 11.82 -13.92 -1.06
N LYS A 79 11.73 -14.80 -2.06
CA LYS A 79 12.75 -14.99 -3.10
C LYS A 79 12.97 -13.75 -3.98
N LEU A 80 12.03 -12.80 -4.02
CA LEU A 80 12.20 -11.53 -4.73
C LEU A 80 13.02 -10.50 -3.95
N GLY A 81 13.34 -10.77 -2.67
CA GLY A 81 14.13 -9.87 -1.83
C GLY A 81 13.46 -8.51 -1.58
N LYS A 82 12.12 -8.48 -1.50
CA LYS A 82 11.35 -7.23 -1.34
C LYS A 82 10.65 -7.19 0.02
N THR A 83 10.73 -6.06 0.69
CA THR A 83 9.91 -5.77 1.87
C THR A 83 8.67 -4.91 1.51
N PRO A 84 7.57 -5.03 2.26
CA PRO A 84 7.37 -5.91 3.42
C PRO A 84 7.13 -7.39 3.08
N THR A 85 7.33 -8.27 4.06
CA THR A 85 6.87 -9.66 4.06
C THR A 85 6.22 -9.96 5.40
N PHE A 86 5.03 -10.54 5.39
CA PHE A 86 4.27 -10.87 6.60
C PHE A 86 4.33 -12.36 6.86
N VAL A 87 4.47 -12.75 8.13
CA VAL A 87 4.38 -14.13 8.59
C VAL A 87 3.35 -14.17 9.71
N ALA A 88 2.24 -14.84 9.47
CA ALA A 88 1.17 -15.00 10.45
C ALA A 88 1.62 -15.92 11.60
N ALA A 89 0.90 -15.85 12.71
CA ALA A 89 1.10 -16.70 13.88
C ALA A 89 1.11 -18.21 13.57
N ASP A 90 0.36 -18.64 12.55
CA ASP A 90 0.25 -20.02 12.09
C ASP A 90 1.36 -20.42 11.08
N GLY A 91 2.30 -19.53 10.79
CA GLY A 91 3.39 -19.73 9.84
C GLY A 91 3.05 -19.38 8.38
N THR A 92 1.83 -18.92 8.08
CA THR A 92 1.46 -18.47 6.73
C THR A 92 2.31 -17.28 6.32
N VAL A 93 3.01 -17.39 5.19
CA VAL A 93 3.84 -16.32 4.62
C VAL A 93 3.05 -15.58 3.54
N LEU A 94 2.95 -14.27 3.67
CA LEU A 94 2.31 -13.40 2.68
C LEU A 94 3.29 -12.33 2.19
N THR A 95 3.41 -12.23 0.87
CA THR A 95 4.17 -11.21 0.15
C THR A 95 3.21 -10.25 -0.55
N GLU A 96 3.74 -9.18 -1.17
CA GLU A 96 2.99 -8.08 -1.78
C GLU A 96 2.24 -7.20 -0.77
N CYS A 97 2.70 -5.95 -0.62
CA CYS A 97 2.18 -5.01 0.39
C CYS A 97 0.65 -4.79 0.35
N MET A 98 0.02 -4.79 -0.83
CA MET A 98 -1.44 -4.66 -0.93
C MET A 98 -2.15 -5.89 -0.38
N ALA A 99 -1.68 -7.09 -0.69
CA ALA A 99 -2.26 -8.33 -0.18
C ALA A 99 -2.12 -8.40 1.35
N ILE A 100 -0.93 -8.05 1.87
CA ILE A 100 -0.69 -7.98 3.31
C ILE A 100 -1.65 -6.97 3.98
N CYS A 101 -1.80 -5.78 3.41
CA CYS A 101 -2.66 -4.74 3.99
C CYS A 101 -4.14 -5.13 3.96
N LEU A 102 -4.61 -5.77 2.88
CA LEU A 102 -5.95 -6.32 2.77
C LEU A 102 -6.20 -7.46 3.78
N TYR A 103 -5.23 -8.37 3.92
CA TYR A 103 -5.31 -9.46 4.90
C TYR A 103 -5.40 -8.93 6.33
N VAL A 104 -4.59 -7.94 6.69
CA VAL A 104 -4.64 -7.31 8.01
C VAL A 104 -5.99 -6.64 8.23
N ALA A 105 -6.46 -5.84 7.27
CA ALA A 105 -7.78 -5.20 7.37
C ALA A 105 -8.94 -6.21 7.48
N SER A 106 -8.84 -7.38 6.84
CA SER A 106 -9.89 -8.40 6.88
C SER A 106 -9.95 -9.16 8.21
N GLN A 107 -8.98 -8.99 9.12
CA GLN A 107 -9.02 -9.64 10.43
C GLN A 107 -10.10 -9.04 11.35
N ASP A 108 -10.57 -7.83 11.06
CA ASP A 108 -11.67 -7.19 11.76
C ASP A 108 -12.66 -6.52 10.78
N PRO A 109 -13.73 -7.23 10.38
CA PRO A 109 -14.78 -6.66 9.53
C PRO A 109 -15.53 -5.49 10.17
N GLU A 110 -15.58 -5.40 11.51
CA GLU A 110 -16.32 -4.35 12.22
C GLU A 110 -15.62 -2.99 12.14
N ALA A 111 -14.31 -2.98 11.86
CA ALA A 111 -13.56 -1.77 11.54
C ALA A 111 -14.00 -1.11 10.22
N ARG A 112 -14.74 -1.82 9.36
CA ARG A 112 -15.33 -1.33 8.09
C ARG A 112 -14.35 -0.68 7.10
N LEU A 113 -13.05 -0.94 7.25
CA LEU A 113 -12.00 -0.37 6.40
C LEU A 113 -12.03 -0.89 4.95
N LEU A 114 -12.74 -1.99 4.68
CA LEU A 114 -12.91 -2.58 3.35
C LEU A 114 -14.15 -2.08 2.59
N GLY A 115 -14.84 -1.07 3.13
CA GLY A 115 -16.03 -0.48 2.55
C GLY A 115 -17.30 -1.31 2.79
N PRO A 116 -18.50 -0.70 2.70
CA PRO A 116 -19.76 -1.37 2.98
C PRO A 116 -20.30 -2.21 1.82
N THR A 117 -19.89 -1.93 0.58
CA THR A 117 -20.35 -2.66 -0.61
C THR A 117 -19.21 -3.31 -1.38
N GLN A 118 -19.55 -4.27 -2.24
CA GLN A 118 -18.59 -4.90 -3.16
C GLN A 118 -17.95 -3.87 -4.10
N MET A 119 -18.69 -2.85 -4.52
CA MET A 119 -18.15 -1.81 -5.39
C MET A 119 -17.16 -0.91 -4.64
N ASP A 120 -17.42 -0.59 -3.37
CA ASP A 120 -16.47 0.16 -2.55
C ASP A 120 -15.16 -0.60 -2.39
N PHE A 121 -15.23 -1.91 -2.10
CA PHE A 121 -14.04 -2.76 -2.05
C PHE A 121 -13.22 -2.71 -3.36
N ILE A 122 -13.89 -2.79 -4.52
CA ILE A 122 -13.23 -2.69 -5.83
C ILE A 122 -12.58 -1.32 -6.02
N GLN A 123 -13.25 -0.23 -5.62
CA GLN A 123 -12.69 1.11 -5.70
C GLN A 123 -11.50 1.29 -4.74
N ILE A 124 -11.54 0.70 -3.56
CA ILE A 124 -10.43 0.69 -2.60
C ILE A 124 -9.21 0.03 -3.25
N VAL A 125 -9.37 -1.16 -3.82
CA VAL A 125 -8.30 -1.88 -4.50
C VAL A 125 -7.76 -1.08 -5.69
N LYS A 126 -8.63 -0.43 -6.47
CA LYS A 126 -8.24 0.45 -7.59
C LYS A 126 -7.35 1.60 -7.09
N TRP A 127 -7.72 2.30 -6.03
CA TRP A 127 -6.91 3.40 -5.47
C TRP A 127 -5.56 2.92 -4.92
N MET A 128 -5.56 1.82 -4.16
CA MET A 128 -4.33 1.21 -3.66
C MET A 128 -3.39 0.81 -4.80
N SER A 129 -3.95 0.23 -5.87
CA SER A 129 -3.20 -0.16 -7.08
C SER A 129 -2.60 1.07 -7.75
N LEU A 130 -3.42 2.06 -8.11
CA LEU A 130 -3.00 3.31 -8.75
C LEU A 130 -1.87 3.99 -7.95
N CYS A 131 -2.02 4.10 -6.63
CA CYS A 131 -1.01 4.72 -5.79
C CYS A 131 0.31 3.93 -5.84
N ASN A 132 0.25 2.60 -5.64
CA ASN A 132 1.45 1.76 -5.57
C ASN A 132 2.17 1.61 -6.92
N THR A 133 1.43 1.55 -8.04
CA THR A 133 2.00 1.30 -9.37
C THR A 133 2.37 2.58 -10.09
N ASP A 134 1.56 3.62 -9.97
CA ASP A 134 1.68 4.81 -10.81
C ASP A 134 2.23 6.01 -10.05
N VAL A 135 1.79 6.24 -8.81
CA VAL A 135 2.26 7.37 -8.02
C VAL A 135 3.65 7.09 -7.44
N VAL A 136 3.79 6.02 -6.65
CA VAL A 136 5.03 5.73 -5.91
C VAL A 136 6.23 5.56 -6.84
N LYS A 137 6.06 4.93 -8.01
CA LYS A 137 7.16 4.74 -8.97
C LYS A 137 7.65 6.08 -9.54
N ARG A 138 6.74 7.02 -9.81
CA ARG A 138 7.08 8.35 -10.34
C ARG A 138 7.76 9.22 -9.30
N ILE A 139 7.25 9.23 -8.06
CA ILE A 139 7.92 9.90 -6.93
C ILE A 139 9.32 9.30 -6.72
N ALA A 140 9.46 7.98 -6.77
CA ALA A 140 10.77 7.32 -6.63
C ALA A 140 11.72 7.67 -7.79
N ALA A 141 11.23 7.83 -9.02
CA ALA A 141 12.03 8.25 -10.17
C ALA A 141 12.50 9.71 -10.04
N TRP A 142 11.74 10.56 -9.36
CA TRP A 142 12.15 11.92 -9.00
C TRP A 142 13.22 11.89 -7.89
N ILE A 143 12.99 11.15 -6.81
CA ILE A 143 13.85 11.18 -5.61
C ILE A 143 15.17 10.44 -5.80
N LYS A 144 15.16 9.22 -6.36
CA LYS A 144 16.35 8.34 -6.39
C LYS A 144 17.59 9.00 -7.02
N PRO A 145 17.48 9.74 -8.14
CA PRO A 145 18.61 10.48 -8.71
C PRO A 145 19.18 11.55 -7.77
N LEU A 146 18.33 12.20 -6.96
CA LEU A 146 18.73 13.27 -6.05
C LEU A 146 19.55 12.74 -4.87
N ILE A 147 19.25 11.52 -4.41
CA ILE A 147 19.91 10.86 -3.28
C ILE A 147 21.01 9.87 -3.69
N GLY A 148 21.42 9.85 -4.97
CA GLY A 148 22.48 8.97 -5.47
C GLY A 148 22.08 7.49 -5.61
N ALA A 149 20.80 7.15 -5.49
CA ALA A 149 20.28 5.79 -5.67
C ALA A 149 19.95 5.45 -7.14
N ALA A 150 20.10 6.41 -8.05
CA ALA A 150 20.02 6.25 -9.49
C ALA A 150 20.90 7.32 -10.18
N PRO A 151 21.27 7.15 -11.46
CA PRO A 151 22.02 8.17 -12.20
C PRO A 151 21.27 9.51 -12.25
N TYR A 152 21.99 10.60 -12.00
CA TYR A 152 21.44 11.95 -12.04
C TYR A 152 21.39 12.53 -13.47
N SER A 153 20.22 13.06 -13.83
CA SER A 153 19.99 13.85 -15.04
C SER A 153 18.96 14.93 -14.71
N PRO A 154 19.29 16.24 -14.84
CA PRO A 154 18.34 17.32 -14.61
C PRO A 154 17.06 17.17 -15.43
N GLU A 155 17.18 16.82 -16.72
CA GLU A 155 16.03 16.58 -17.60
C GLU A 155 15.19 15.38 -17.12
N GLY A 156 15.85 14.30 -16.69
CA GLY A 156 15.16 13.12 -16.17
C GLY A 156 14.38 13.41 -14.89
N VAL A 157 14.95 14.22 -14.00
CA VAL A 157 14.28 14.69 -12.78
C VAL A 157 13.08 15.56 -13.12
N GLU A 158 13.21 16.51 -14.05
CA GLU A 158 12.10 17.36 -14.47
C GLU A 158 10.96 16.57 -15.14
N VAL A 159 11.29 15.55 -15.95
CA VAL A 159 10.29 14.62 -16.50
C VAL A 159 9.59 13.86 -15.38
N ALA A 160 10.34 13.30 -14.42
CA ALA A 160 9.75 12.57 -13.29
C ALA A 160 8.86 13.46 -12.40
N LYS A 161 9.25 14.73 -12.20
CA LYS A 161 8.45 15.74 -11.50
C LYS A 161 7.12 16.00 -12.22
N LYS A 162 7.13 16.22 -13.53
CA LYS A 162 5.91 16.42 -14.35
C LYS A 162 5.01 15.20 -14.35
N GLU A 163 5.58 14.01 -14.49
CA GLU A 163 4.82 12.75 -14.44
C GLU A 163 4.21 12.52 -13.06
N THR A 164 4.94 12.84 -11.99
CA THR A 164 4.42 12.79 -10.63
C THR A 164 3.23 13.74 -10.46
N ALA A 165 3.37 15.00 -10.90
CA ALA A 165 2.28 15.98 -10.87
C ALA A 165 1.04 15.49 -11.63
N ARG A 166 1.21 14.89 -12.81
CA ARG A 166 0.10 14.30 -13.59
C ARG A 166 -0.61 13.18 -12.84
N ALA A 167 0.12 12.32 -12.14
CA ALA A 167 -0.48 11.24 -11.36
C ALA A 167 -1.18 11.75 -10.09
N ILE A 168 -0.62 12.77 -9.44
CA ILE A 168 -1.23 13.40 -8.26
C ILE A 168 -2.47 14.21 -8.65
N GLN A 169 -2.54 14.78 -9.85
CA GLN A 169 -3.74 15.47 -10.33
C GLN A 169 -5.01 14.59 -10.24
N ILE A 170 -4.86 13.27 -10.41
CA ILE A 170 -5.98 12.32 -10.25
C ILE A 170 -6.52 12.34 -8.81
N PHE A 171 -5.64 12.46 -7.81
CA PHE A 171 -6.05 12.61 -6.41
C PHE A 171 -6.63 14.00 -6.16
N GLU A 172 -5.96 15.04 -6.66
CA GLU A 172 -6.40 16.44 -6.49
C GLU A 172 -7.82 16.66 -7.01
N ASP A 173 -8.10 16.22 -8.25
CA ASP A 173 -9.43 16.34 -8.87
C ASP A 173 -10.48 15.53 -8.10
N HIS A 174 -10.12 14.33 -7.64
CA HIS A 174 -11.04 13.46 -6.91
C HIS A 174 -11.38 13.99 -5.51
N LEU A 175 -10.42 14.64 -4.85
CA LEU A 175 -10.54 15.16 -3.49
C LEU A 175 -11.08 16.60 -3.44
N ALA A 176 -11.26 17.26 -4.59
CA ALA A 176 -11.82 18.61 -4.66
C ALA A 176 -13.23 18.74 -4.04
N ASP A 177 -14.03 17.67 -4.11
CA ASP A 177 -15.38 17.57 -3.55
C ASP A 177 -15.53 16.40 -2.58
N ARG A 178 -14.43 15.75 -2.16
CA ARG A 178 -14.45 14.56 -1.30
C ARG A 178 -13.43 14.63 -0.17
N ARG A 179 -13.85 14.19 1.01
CA ARG A 179 -12.96 14.08 2.18
C ARG A 179 -12.10 12.82 2.16
N TYR A 180 -12.62 11.73 1.60
CA TYR A 180 -11.97 10.41 1.57
C TYR A 180 -11.98 9.85 0.15
N LEU A 181 -11.12 8.86 -0.12
CA LEU A 181 -11.00 8.28 -1.45
C LEU A 181 -12.21 7.45 -1.87
N VAL A 182 -12.91 6.80 -0.93
CA VAL A 182 -14.02 5.88 -1.22
C VAL A 182 -15.10 5.97 -0.14
N ALA A 183 -16.37 5.74 -0.52
CA ALA A 183 -17.52 5.56 0.37
C ALA A 183 -17.83 6.72 1.35
N ASP A 184 -17.36 7.94 1.06
CA ASP A 184 -17.49 9.13 1.93
C ASP A 184 -17.07 8.88 3.39
N ALA A 185 -16.19 7.89 3.61
CA ALA A 185 -15.73 7.46 4.92
C ALA A 185 -14.26 7.05 4.87
N LEU A 186 -13.60 6.99 6.03
CA LEU A 186 -12.24 6.48 6.11
C LEU A 186 -12.19 5.02 5.67
N THR A 187 -11.35 4.70 4.68
CA THR A 187 -11.16 3.33 4.21
C THR A 187 -9.68 2.95 4.19
N LEU A 188 -9.41 1.67 3.90
CA LEU A 188 -8.07 1.16 3.65
C LEU A 188 -7.33 1.93 2.55
N ALA A 189 -8.06 2.45 1.54
CA ALA A 189 -7.49 3.24 0.47
C ALA A 189 -6.75 4.46 1.02
N ASP A 190 -7.37 5.18 1.96
CA ASP A 190 -6.82 6.41 2.52
C ASP A 190 -5.52 6.15 3.29
N VAL A 191 -5.58 5.23 4.25
CA VAL A 191 -4.46 4.92 5.15
C VAL A 191 -3.29 4.33 4.38
N PHE A 192 -3.56 3.41 3.44
CA PHE A 192 -2.52 2.80 2.62
C PHE A 192 -1.86 3.81 1.67
N CYS A 193 -2.67 4.61 0.95
CA CYS A 193 -2.13 5.60 0.02
C CYS A 193 -1.36 6.71 0.75
N ALA A 194 -1.83 7.17 1.91
CA ALA A 194 -1.10 8.15 2.72
C ALA A 194 0.26 7.61 3.18
N GLY A 195 0.34 6.35 3.61
CA GLY A 195 1.61 5.68 3.89
C GLY A 195 2.54 5.66 2.68
N LEU A 196 2.00 5.35 1.49
CA LEU A 196 2.77 5.28 0.25
C LEU A 196 3.32 6.62 -0.23
N VAL A 197 2.59 7.73 -0.08
CA VAL A 197 3.04 9.05 -0.57
C VAL A 197 3.85 9.83 0.46
N SER A 198 3.92 9.37 1.71
CA SER A 198 4.60 10.04 2.83
C SER A 198 6.05 10.45 2.52
N PHE A 199 6.80 9.61 1.81
CA PHE A 199 8.19 9.91 1.44
C PHE A 199 8.32 11.04 0.41
N GLY A 200 7.29 11.30 -0.39
CA GLY A 200 7.19 12.46 -1.26
C GLY A 200 7.09 13.74 -0.45
N PHE A 201 6.16 13.78 0.52
CA PHE A 201 6.01 14.88 1.48
C PHE A 201 7.26 15.14 2.30
N GLY A 202 7.96 14.08 2.71
CA GLY A 202 9.20 14.20 3.48
C GLY A 202 10.43 14.63 2.69
N GLN A 203 10.36 14.78 1.36
CA GLN A 203 11.56 15.01 0.54
C GLN A 203 11.40 16.00 -0.62
N VAL A 204 10.32 15.92 -1.40
CA VAL A 204 10.21 16.67 -2.69
C VAL A 204 8.91 17.44 -2.87
N PHE A 205 7.86 17.13 -2.12
CA PHE A 205 6.63 17.93 -2.09
C PHE A 205 6.80 19.08 -1.12
N ASP A 206 7.61 20.04 -1.54
CA ASP A 206 7.87 21.26 -0.79
C ASP A 206 6.66 22.19 -0.72
N ARG A 207 6.83 23.33 -0.05
CA ARG A 207 5.73 24.27 0.17
C ARG A 207 5.12 24.77 -1.13
N GLU A 208 5.95 25.08 -2.13
CA GLU A 208 5.50 25.59 -3.43
C GLU A 208 4.74 24.52 -4.20
N TRP A 209 5.28 23.30 -4.27
CA TRP A 209 4.61 22.18 -4.92
C TRP A 209 3.25 21.88 -4.28
N ARG A 210 3.18 21.86 -2.95
CA ARG A 210 1.93 21.61 -2.20
C ARG A 210 0.88 22.69 -2.43
N ALA A 211 1.28 23.94 -2.66
CA ALA A 211 0.35 25.01 -3.01
C ALA A 211 -0.38 24.76 -4.35
N GLY A 212 0.20 23.95 -5.25
CA GLY A 212 -0.44 23.50 -6.48
C GLY A 212 -1.39 22.30 -6.31
N PHE A 213 -1.37 21.62 -5.16
CA PHE A 213 -2.21 20.45 -4.87
C PHE A 213 -2.85 20.56 -3.46
N PRO A 214 -3.66 21.61 -3.21
CA PRO A 214 -4.23 21.86 -1.89
C PRO A 214 -5.14 20.74 -1.38
N TYR A 215 -5.98 20.11 -2.23
CA TYR A 215 -6.91 19.07 -1.77
C TYR A 215 -6.19 17.77 -1.42
N PHE A 216 -5.23 17.36 -2.25
CA PHE A 216 -4.34 16.24 -1.96
C PHE A 216 -3.53 16.47 -0.68
N THR A 217 -3.01 17.69 -0.50
CA THR A 217 -2.25 18.06 0.70
C THR A 217 -3.13 18.00 1.96
N ALA A 218 -4.33 18.59 1.91
CA ALA A 218 -5.26 18.60 3.03
C ALA A 218 -5.75 17.19 3.41
N TRP A 219 -6.01 16.33 2.40
CA TRP A 219 -6.31 14.91 2.63
C TRP A 219 -5.17 14.19 3.33
N PHE A 220 -3.92 14.38 2.88
CA PHE A 220 -2.77 13.74 3.51
C PHE A 220 -2.60 14.22 4.95
N GLU A 221 -2.68 15.53 5.21
CA GLU A 221 -2.63 16.08 6.56
C GLU A 221 -3.71 15.48 7.45
N MET A 222 -4.96 15.42 6.98
CA MET A 222 -6.07 14.82 7.71
C MET A 222 -5.82 13.34 8.06
N VAL A 223 -5.41 12.52 7.09
CA VAL A 223 -5.16 11.09 7.32
C VAL A 223 -4.00 10.89 8.30
N THR A 224 -2.94 11.69 8.20
CA THR A 224 -1.77 11.52 9.08
C THR A 224 -2.00 12.01 10.51
N GLN A 225 -3.09 12.74 10.78
CA GLN A 225 -3.50 13.10 12.14
C GLN A 225 -4.32 12.03 12.85
N LEU A 226 -4.79 11.00 12.15
CA LEU A 226 -5.54 9.90 12.77
C LEU A 226 -4.67 9.15 13.78
N ASP A 227 -5.24 8.77 14.93
CA ASP A 227 -4.53 8.06 16.00
C ASP A 227 -3.83 6.79 15.49
N MET A 228 -4.52 6.04 14.62
CA MET A 228 -3.97 4.83 14.00
C MET A 228 -2.72 5.09 13.16
N TYR A 229 -2.64 6.25 12.49
CA TYR A 229 -1.48 6.63 11.69
C TYR A 229 -0.35 7.12 12.61
N ARG A 230 -0.69 7.97 13.59
CA ARG A 230 0.28 8.54 14.55
C ARG A 230 0.91 7.50 15.45
N ALA A 231 0.23 6.39 15.71
CA ALA A 231 0.80 5.24 16.41
C ALA A 231 2.04 4.66 15.71
N VAL A 232 2.12 4.80 14.38
CA VAL A 232 3.23 4.31 13.55
C VAL A 232 4.18 5.42 13.16
N VAL A 233 3.64 6.60 12.83
CA VAL A 233 4.38 7.80 12.43
C VAL A 233 4.01 8.95 13.37
N PRO A 234 4.66 9.06 14.55
CA PRO A 234 4.27 10.06 15.55
C PRO A 234 4.34 11.50 15.08
N HIS A 235 5.25 11.77 14.13
CA HIS A 235 5.48 13.08 13.54
C HIS A 235 5.53 12.97 12.02
N THR A 236 4.50 13.46 11.36
CA THR A 236 4.48 13.61 9.90
C THR A 236 5.50 14.66 9.48
N VAL A 237 6.41 14.30 8.57
CA VAL A 237 7.38 15.23 8.00
C VAL A 237 6.85 15.75 6.68
N MET A 238 6.74 17.07 6.56
CA MET A 238 6.42 17.78 5.32
C MET A 238 7.49 18.85 5.12
N VAL A 239 8.29 18.72 4.08
CA VAL A 239 9.41 19.65 3.87
C VAL A 239 8.93 21.01 3.40
N ASP A 240 9.65 22.06 3.80
CA ASP A 240 9.47 23.41 3.27
C ASP A 240 10.19 23.60 1.94
N THR A 241 11.30 22.90 1.74
CA THR A 241 12.15 22.96 0.55
C THR A 241 12.48 21.55 0.07
N ALA A 242 12.36 21.31 -1.23
CA ALA A 242 12.69 20.01 -1.81
C ALA A 242 14.19 19.72 -1.73
N ILE A 243 14.54 18.45 -1.57
CA ILE A 243 15.94 18.02 -1.63
C ILE A 243 16.55 18.33 -3.00
N GLY A 244 17.81 18.78 -2.99
CA GLY A 244 18.61 18.95 -4.20
C GLY A 244 19.46 17.71 -4.52
N PRO A 245 20.16 17.69 -5.67
CA PRO A 245 21.10 16.62 -5.97
C PRO A 245 22.24 16.58 -4.94
N GLN A 246 22.67 15.38 -4.56
CA GLN A 246 23.87 15.19 -3.75
C GLN A 246 25.11 15.83 -4.39
N ALA A 247 26.00 16.37 -3.55
CA ALA A 247 27.25 16.95 -3.99
C ALA A 247 28.07 15.91 -4.79
N GLY A 248 28.43 16.25 -6.03
CA GLY A 248 29.19 15.37 -6.93
C GLY A 248 28.35 14.57 -7.94
N ALA A 249 27.02 14.73 -7.97
CA ALA A 249 26.17 14.15 -9.02
C ALA A 249 26.42 14.83 -10.39
N THR A 250 27.48 14.44 -11.09
CA THR A 250 27.74 14.90 -12.47
C THR A 250 26.78 14.26 -13.46
N GLN A 251 26.26 15.06 -14.40
CA GLN A 251 25.43 14.61 -15.52
C GLN A 251 26.14 13.47 -16.26
N GLY A 252 25.50 12.30 -16.34
CA GLY A 252 26.06 11.15 -17.03
C GLY A 252 26.47 11.54 -18.45
N ARG A 253 27.77 11.56 -18.73
CA ARG A 253 28.29 11.85 -20.07
C ARG A 253 27.66 10.86 -21.04
N ARG A 254 26.83 11.36 -21.98
CA ARG A 254 26.63 10.66 -23.25
C ARG A 254 27.94 10.80 -24.00
N ASP A 255 28.84 9.82 -23.84
CA ASP A 255 29.97 9.68 -24.73
C ASP A 255 29.41 9.37 -26.13
N SER A 256 29.28 10.42 -26.94
CA SER A 256 29.13 10.33 -28.38
C SER A 256 30.42 9.70 -28.91
N ARG A 257 30.46 8.37 -29.02
CA ARG A 257 31.36 7.71 -29.96
C ARG A 257 30.78 7.89 -31.35
N ASP A 258 31.01 9.08 -31.89
CA ASP A 258 31.05 9.30 -33.32
C ASP A 258 32.34 10.07 -33.64
N SER A 259 32.99 9.69 -34.74
CA SER A 259 34.30 10.12 -35.25
C SER A 259 35.54 9.32 -34.79
N ARG A 260 35.87 8.28 -35.57
CA ARG A 260 37.06 8.28 -36.44
C ARG A 260 37.02 7.07 -37.38
N SER A 261 36.52 7.34 -38.58
CA SER A 261 37.02 6.76 -39.81
C SER A 261 38.48 7.18 -40.01
N ALA A 262 39.39 6.21 -40.08
CA ALA A 262 40.61 6.20 -40.89
C ALA A 262 41.10 4.75 -40.97
#